data_AF-A0A318RBU9-F1
#
_entry.id   AF-A0A318RBU9-F1
#
_cell.length_a   1.000
_cell.length_b   1.000
_cell.length_c   1.000
_cell.angle_alpha   90.00
_cell.angle_beta   90.00
_cell.angle_gamma   90.00
#
_symmetry.space_group_name_H-M   'P 1'
#
loop_
_entity.id
_entity.type
_entity.pdbx_description
1 polymer ?
#
loop_
_entity_poly.entity_id
_entity_poly.type
_entity_poly.pdbx_seq_one_letter_code
_entity_poly.pdbx_strand_id
1 'polypeptide(L)'
;MSTPAPSTFAPGPLNWRYLDAVEAAALWDELIDWVEWLRHRYGLTHNKLPGCWPNHPAAVEELTALMAGHTASYQRLSTPKGQVVRYHDQMIVWHRLEMWSCLERIRANAAVGDCTADECNARPRAVPPLTSTARQTIAEDLRGRAVPTDVTVLDEVVMAELMERGEAVDDDSGVNFAGAVWTYNQSSRRFHRAADSATEAVDT
;
A
#
# COMPACT_ATOMS: atom_id res chain seq x y z
N MET A 1 -6.63 24.20 -6.10
CA MET A 1 -6.03 22.85 -6.14
C MET A 1 -7.09 21.92 -5.57
N SER A 2 -7.69 21.06 -6.39
CA SER A 2 -8.76 20.17 -5.93
C SER A 2 -8.17 19.13 -4.97
N THR A 3 -8.71 19.04 -3.77
CA THR A 3 -8.30 18.05 -2.77
C THR A 3 -8.76 16.67 -3.26
N PRO A 4 -7.86 15.67 -3.36
CA PRO A 4 -8.27 14.33 -3.73
C PRO A 4 -9.25 13.75 -2.69
N ALA A 5 -10.11 12.84 -3.15
CA ALA A 5 -11.01 12.10 -2.27
C ALA A 5 -10.20 11.29 -1.22
N PRO A 6 -10.80 11.00 -0.05
CA PRO A 6 -10.30 10.02 0.91
C PRO A 6 -9.67 8.81 0.25
N SER A 7 -8.46 8.46 0.65
CA SER A 7 -7.92 7.15 0.32
C SER A 7 -8.52 6.13 1.30
N THR A 8 -9.19 5.09 0.82
CA THR A 8 -9.63 3.95 1.64
C THR A 8 -8.48 3.03 2.05
N PHE A 9 -7.24 3.45 1.81
CA PHE A 9 -6.04 2.68 2.08
C PHE A 9 -5.74 2.61 3.58
N ALA A 10 -5.83 1.41 4.15
CA ALA A 10 -5.31 1.10 5.48
C ALA A 10 -3.93 0.42 5.33
N PRO A 11 -2.82 1.09 5.70
CA PRO A 11 -1.49 0.50 5.62
C PRO A 11 -1.37 -0.69 6.58
N GLY A 12 -0.72 -1.76 6.13
CA GLY A 12 -0.42 -2.93 6.96
C GLY A 12 0.78 -2.70 7.89
N PRO A 13 1.01 -3.61 8.86
CA PRO A 13 2.03 -3.45 9.90
C PRO A 13 3.48 -3.54 9.39
N LEU A 14 3.68 -3.97 8.13
CA LEU A 14 4.99 -4.08 7.49
C LEU A 14 5.31 -2.87 6.59
N ASN A 15 4.45 -1.84 6.58
CA ASN A 15 4.58 -0.70 5.68
C ASN A 15 5.33 0.46 6.36
N TRP A 16 6.67 0.44 6.26
CA TRP A 16 7.58 1.42 6.85
C TRP A 16 7.18 2.89 6.68
N ARG A 17 6.56 3.24 5.54
CA ARG A 17 6.15 4.62 5.24
C ARG A 17 5.10 5.17 6.21
N TYR A 18 4.32 4.31 6.85
CA TYR A 18 3.17 4.69 7.67
C TYR A 18 3.28 4.26 9.13
N LEU A 19 4.39 3.64 9.53
CA LEU A 19 4.60 3.24 10.91
C LEU A 19 4.96 4.44 11.79
N ASP A 20 4.44 4.46 13.00
CA ASP A 20 4.98 5.32 14.04
C ASP A 20 6.31 4.77 14.61
N ALA A 21 6.92 5.48 15.55
CA ALA A 21 8.22 5.09 16.10
C ALA A 21 8.18 3.76 16.89
N VAL A 22 7.06 3.45 17.54
CA VAL A 22 6.89 2.22 18.34
C VAL A 22 6.69 1.04 17.40
N GLU A 23 5.81 1.19 16.41
CA GLU A 23 5.56 0.18 15.39
C GLU A 23 6.83 -0.11 14.57
N ALA A 24 7.56 0.94 14.16
CA ALA A 24 8.82 0.80 13.44
C ALA A 24 9.89 0.09 14.27
N ALA A 25 10.00 0.38 15.58
CA ALA A 25 10.94 -0.30 16.46
C ALA A 25 10.64 -1.80 16.56
N ALA A 26 9.36 -2.17 16.72
CA ALA A 26 8.95 -3.56 16.75
C ALA A 26 9.27 -4.30 15.44
N LEU A 27 9.03 -3.65 14.29
CA LEU A 27 9.37 -4.23 12.99
C LEU A 27 10.89 -4.33 12.77
N TRP A 28 11.68 -3.38 13.29
CA TRP A 28 13.14 -3.48 13.23
C TRP A 28 13.65 -4.69 14.00
N ASP A 29 13.14 -4.94 15.21
CA ASP A 29 13.53 -6.09 16.03
C ASP A 29 13.21 -7.41 15.30
N GLU A 30 11.99 -7.54 14.73
CA GLU A 30 11.59 -8.72 13.96
C GLU A 30 12.46 -8.91 12.72
N LEU A 31 12.69 -7.83 11.96
CA LEU A 31 13.45 -7.91 10.71
C LEU A 31 14.92 -8.24 10.97
N ILE A 32 15.54 -7.66 12.01
CA ILE A 32 16.95 -7.92 12.35
C ILE A 32 17.12 -9.40 12.72
N ASP A 33 16.30 -9.93 13.63
CA ASP A 33 16.35 -11.34 14.04
C ASP A 33 16.20 -12.27 12.84
N TRP A 34 15.19 -12.01 12.00
CA TRP A 34 14.94 -12.83 10.82
C TRP A 34 16.07 -12.77 9.78
N VAL A 35 16.63 -11.58 9.52
CA VAL A 35 17.75 -11.41 8.58
C VAL A 35 19.02 -12.05 9.12
N GLU A 36 19.29 -11.99 10.43
CA GLU A 36 20.42 -12.69 11.04
C GLU A 36 20.26 -14.21 10.92
N TRP A 37 19.08 -14.75 11.18
CA TRP A 37 18.77 -16.15 10.91
C TRP A 37 19.03 -16.51 9.44
N LEU A 38 18.55 -15.70 8.49
CA LEU A 38 18.74 -15.93 7.06
C LEU A 38 20.23 -15.96 6.69
N ARG A 39 21.00 -14.96 7.15
CA ARG A 39 22.43 -14.84 6.86
C ARG A 39 23.20 -16.05 7.39
N HIS A 40 22.92 -16.48 8.62
CA HIS A 40 23.56 -17.66 9.20
C HIS A 40 23.12 -18.96 8.52
N ARG A 41 21.82 -19.13 8.25
CA ARG A 41 21.25 -20.36 7.70
C ARG A 41 21.76 -20.67 6.29
N TYR A 42 21.91 -19.64 5.46
CA TYR A 42 22.32 -19.79 4.07
C TYR A 42 23.80 -19.42 3.83
N GLY A 43 24.56 -19.12 4.89
CA GLY A 43 25.98 -18.76 4.78
C GLY A 43 26.22 -17.52 3.92
N LEU A 44 25.34 -16.51 4.03
CA LEU A 44 25.41 -15.30 3.21
C LEU A 44 26.61 -14.44 3.64
N THR A 45 27.63 -14.39 2.80
CA THR A 45 28.81 -13.55 3.01
C THR A 45 28.50 -12.08 2.73
N HIS A 46 29.43 -11.19 3.09
CA HIS A 46 29.30 -9.75 2.85
C HIS A 46 28.99 -9.40 1.38
N ASN A 47 29.49 -10.20 0.43
CA ASN A 47 29.25 -10.02 -1.01
C ASN A 47 27.80 -10.30 -1.45
N LYS A 48 27.03 -11.02 -0.63
CA LYS A 48 25.63 -11.35 -0.91
C LYS A 48 24.69 -10.45 -0.12
N LEU A 49 24.96 -10.28 1.16
CA LEU A 49 24.20 -9.39 2.02
C LEU A 49 25.12 -8.83 3.12
N PRO A 50 25.61 -7.58 2.97
CA PRO A 50 26.54 -7.00 3.94
C PRO A 50 25.86 -6.72 5.27
N GLY A 51 26.64 -6.69 6.36
CA GLY A 51 26.12 -6.39 7.70
C GLY A 51 25.52 -4.99 7.82
N CYS A 52 25.93 -4.06 6.96
CA CYS A 52 25.40 -2.71 6.90
C CYS A 52 24.05 -2.59 6.17
N TRP A 53 23.39 -3.69 5.79
CA TRP A 53 22.08 -3.67 5.11
C TRP A 53 21.03 -2.73 5.75
N PRO A 54 20.96 -2.50 7.09
CA PRO A 54 19.98 -1.58 7.66
C PRO A 54 20.16 -0.13 7.20
N ASN A 55 21.38 0.24 6.78
CA ASN A 55 21.69 1.58 6.28
C ASN A 55 21.17 1.82 4.85
N HIS A 56 20.61 0.80 4.20
CA HIS A 56 20.15 0.85 2.81
C HIS A 56 18.63 0.72 2.76
N PRO A 57 17.86 1.82 2.64
CA PRO A 57 16.39 1.78 2.72
C PRO A 57 15.74 0.83 1.70
N ALA A 58 16.29 0.72 0.49
CA ALA A 58 15.80 -0.24 -0.50
C ALA A 58 16.02 -1.69 -0.06
N ALA A 59 17.12 -2.01 0.63
CA ALA A 59 17.35 -3.34 1.17
C ALA A 59 16.37 -3.66 2.30
N VAL A 60 16.04 -2.68 3.14
CA VAL A 60 15.06 -2.82 4.23
C VAL A 60 13.69 -3.23 3.66
N GLU A 61 13.19 -2.53 2.64
CA GLU A 61 11.91 -2.84 1.99
C GLU A 61 11.93 -4.24 1.35
N GLU A 62 12.99 -4.58 0.62
CA GLU A 62 13.17 -5.88 -0.05
C GLU A 62 13.22 -7.05 0.94
N LEU A 63 13.95 -6.89 2.05
CA LEU A 63 14.07 -7.91 3.09
C LEU A 63 12.77 -8.06 3.89
N THR A 64 12.05 -6.95 4.13
CA THR A 64 10.73 -6.99 4.79
C THR A 64 9.73 -7.78 3.95
N ALA A 65 9.69 -7.52 2.64
CA ALA A 65 8.85 -8.29 1.72
C ALA A 65 9.25 -9.77 1.65
N LEU A 66 10.55 -10.07 1.62
CA LEU A 66 11.04 -11.45 1.61
C LEU A 66 10.71 -12.20 2.90
N MET A 67 10.84 -11.55 4.06
CA MET A 67 10.43 -12.06 5.36
C MET A 67 8.93 -12.36 5.38
N ALA A 68 8.09 -11.44 4.89
CA ALA A 68 6.65 -11.66 4.80
C ALA A 68 6.30 -12.87 3.92
N GLY A 69 6.96 -13.02 2.76
CA GLY A 69 6.81 -14.17 1.87
C GLY A 69 7.25 -15.48 2.53
N HIS A 70 8.33 -15.46 3.31
CA HIS A 70 8.77 -16.60 4.10
C HIS A 70 7.70 -16.99 5.13
N THR A 71 7.28 -16.03 5.96
CA THR A 71 6.26 -16.24 6.98
C THR A 71 4.99 -16.81 6.36
N ALA A 72 4.49 -16.26 5.26
CA ALA A 72 3.31 -16.78 4.55
C ALA A 72 3.51 -18.21 4.02
N SER A 73 4.70 -18.54 3.51
CA SER A 73 5.04 -19.87 2.99
C SER A 73 5.09 -20.95 4.09
N TYR A 74 5.42 -20.55 5.32
CA TYR A 74 5.60 -21.44 6.47
C TYR A 74 4.47 -21.36 7.52
N GLN A 75 3.54 -20.42 7.37
CA GLN A 75 2.43 -20.24 8.29
C GLN A 75 1.53 -21.49 8.28
N ARG A 76 1.18 -21.99 9.48
CA ARG A 76 0.24 -23.10 9.62
C ARG A 76 -1.13 -22.69 9.11
N LEU A 77 -1.51 -23.16 7.92
CA LEU A 77 -2.86 -23.03 7.38
C LEU A 77 -3.82 -23.96 8.13
N SER A 78 -4.29 -23.52 9.28
CA SER A 78 -5.31 -24.24 10.06
C SER A 78 -6.68 -23.78 9.59
N THR A 79 -7.45 -24.66 8.93
CA THR A 79 -8.88 -24.37 8.70
C THR A 79 -9.67 -24.63 9.99
N PRO A 80 -10.81 -23.95 10.22
CA PRO A 80 -11.70 -24.22 11.35
C PRO A 80 -12.19 -25.67 11.47
N LYS A 81 -12.03 -26.49 10.41
CA LYS A 81 -12.40 -27.91 10.35
C LYS A 81 -11.21 -28.88 10.49
N GLY A 82 -10.03 -28.41 10.90
CA GLY A 82 -8.88 -29.28 11.24
C GLY A 82 -8.19 -29.95 10.06
N GLN A 83 -8.57 -29.65 8.81
CA GLN A 83 -7.88 -30.15 7.63
C GLN A 83 -6.76 -29.18 7.25
N VAL A 84 -5.52 -29.67 7.31
CA VAL A 84 -4.33 -28.98 6.79
C VAL A 84 -4.47 -28.85 5.28
N VAL A 85 -4.57 -27.62 4.77
CA VAL A 85 -4.52 -27.38 3.34
C VAL A 85 -3.05 -27.46 2.91
N ARG A 86 -2.71 -28.66 2.38
CA ARG A 86 -1.58 -29.07 1.51
C ARG A 86 -0.22 -28.38 1.73
N TYR A 87 0.82 -29.21 1.79
CA TYR A 87 2.21 -28.83 1.48
C TYR A 87 2.25 -28.22 0.06
N HIS A 88 2.00 -26.92 -0.06
CA HIS A 88 2.02 -26.19 -1.31
C HIS A 88 3.49 -26.00 -1.74
N ASP A 89 3.72 -25.86 -3.02
CA ASP A 89 5.05 -25.54 -3.57
C ASP A 89 5.58 -24.16 -3.10
N GLN A 90 4.84 -23.40 -2.28
CA GLN A 90 5.25 -22.07 -1.81
C GLN A 90 6.63 -22.09 -1.14
N MET A 91 6.93 -23.11 -0.32
CA MET A 91 8.25 -23.21 0.31
C MET A 91 9.36 -23.37 -0.74
N ILE A 92 9.15 -24.21 -1.77
CA ILE A 92 10.15 -24.42 -2.82
C ILE A 92 10.20 -23.22 -3.79
N VAL A 93 9.07 -22.54 -4.03
CA VAL A 93 8.97 -21.31 -4.81
C VAL A 93 9.72 -20.17 -4.11
N TRP A 94 9.48 -19.98 -2.81
CA TRP A 94 10.19 -19.00 -1.99
C TRP A 94 11.71 -19.23 -2.07
N HIS A 95 12.15 -20.47 -1.90
CA HIS A 95 13.57 -20.82 -1.98
C HIS A 95 14.18 -20.58 -3.36
N ARG A 96 13.49 -20.99 -4.43
CA ARG A 96 14.07 -20.99 -5.79
C ARG A 96 13.94 -19.66 -6.49
N LEU A 97 12.85 -18.95 -6.26
CA LEU A 97 12.51 -17.73 -6.99
C LEU A 97 12.63 -16.50 -6.11
N GLU A 98 11.97 -16.47 -4.95
CA GLU A 98 11.85 -15.23 -4.17
C GLU A 98 13.14 -14.86 -3.47
N MET A 99 13.72 -15.78 -2.69
CA MET A 99 14.92 -15.53 -1.89
C MET A 99 16.10 -15.12 -2.76
N TRP A 100 16.47 -15.94 -3.74
CA TRP A 100 17.65 -15.64 -4.57
C TRP A 100 17.44 -14.40 -5.45
N SER A 101 16.23 -14.19 -5.99
CA SER A 101 15.97 -12.98 -6.80
C SER A 101 15.99 -11.71 -5.94
N CYS A 102 15.48 -11.77 -4.71
CA CYS A 102 15.56 -10.66 -3.77
C CYS A 102 17.03 -10.32 -3.45
N LEU A 103 17.85 -11.31 -3.11
CA LEU A 103 19.27 -11.09 -2.82
C LEU A 103 20.04 -10.47 -4.00
N GLU A 104 19.79 -10.94 -5.24
CA GLU A 104 20.41 -10.33 -6.42
C GLU A 104 19.88 -8.91 -6.70
N ARG A 105 18.59 -8.65 -6.47
CA ARG A 105 18.02 -7.28 -6.57
C ARG A 105 18.60 -6.33 -5.56
N ILE A 106 18.76 -6.75 -4.30
CA ILE A 106 19.40 -5.94 -3.25
C ILE A 106 20.80 -5.57 -3.72
N ARG A 107 21.58 -6.55 -4.19
CA ARG A 107 22.94 -6.31 -4.69
C ARG A 107 22.96 -5.33 -5.86
N ALA A 108 22.04 -5.47 -6.82
CA ALA A 108 21.99 -4.62 -8.00
C ALA A 108 21.47 -3.20 -7.74
N ASN A 109 20.48 -3.06 -6.85
CA ASN A 109 19.64 -1.85 -6.79
C ASN A 109 19.71 -1.10 -5.45
N ALA A 110 20.14 -1.74 -4.37
CA ALA A 110 20.17 -1.12 -3.04
C ALA A 110 21.50 -0.40 -2.73
N ALA A 111 22.40 -0.27 -3.72
CA ALA A 111 23.73 0.34 -3.56
C ALA A 111 24.57 -0.31 -2.45
N VAL A 112 24.36 -1.60 -2.18
CA VAL A 112 25.13 -2.38 -1.20
C VAL A 112 26.43 -2.93 -1.78
N GLY A 113 26.57 -2.99 -3.11
CA GLY A 113 27.69 -3.65 -3.79
C GLY A 113 29.06 -3.01 -3.54
N ASP A 114 29.09 -1.73 -3.18
CA ASP A 114 30.32 -0.99 -2.87
C ASP A 114 30.65 -1.00 -1.36
N CYS A 115 29.87 -1.70 -0.53
CA CYS A 115 30.12 -1.81 0.90
C CYS A 115 31.04 -2.98 1.22
N THR A 116 31.90 -2.83 2.22
CA THR A 116 32.76 -3.90 2.73
C THR A 116 32.22 -4.42 4.06
N ALA A 117 32.94 -5.36 4.70
CA ALA A 117 32.56 -5.86 6.02
C ALA A 117 32.61 -4.76 7.09
N ASP A 118 33.56 -3.82 6.97
CA ASP A 118 33.86 -2.83 7.99
C ASP A 118 33.48 -1.39 7.57
N GLU A 119 33.19 -1.16 6.29
CA GLU A 119 32.90 0.16 5.75
C GLU A 119 31.58 0.18 4.96
N CYS A 120 30.66 1.04 5.39
CA CYS A 120 29.39 1.27 4.71
C CYS A 120 29.44 2.56 3.88
N ASN A 121 29.12 2.44 2.59
CA ASN A 121 29.07 3.56 1.65
C ASN A 121 27.64 4.08 1.39
N ALA A 122 26.69 3.76 2.29
CA ALA A 122 25.32 4.23 2.18
C ALA A 122 25.26 5.77 2.19
N ARG A 123 24.61 6.34 1.18
CA ARG A 123 24.34 7.77 1.05
C ARG A 123 22.89 7.97 0.61
N PRO A 124 22.19 8.99 1.12
CA PRO A 124 20.89 9.37 0.59
C PRO A 124 21.00 9.64 -0.91
N ARG A 125 20.24 8.90 -1.72
CA ARG A 125 20.19 9.14 -3.16
C ARG A 125 19.27 10.34 -3.40
N ALA A 126 19.81 11.39 -4.00
CA ALA A 126 18.98 12.49 -4.49
C ALA A 126 18.09 11.98 -5.63
N VAL A 127 16.77 12.05 -5.44
CA VAL A 127 15.80 11.74 -6.48
C VAL A 127 15.34 13.06 -7.09
N PRO A 128 15.67 13.34 -8.37
CA PRO A 128 15.20 14.57 -9.01
C PRO A 128 13.66 14.53 -9.14
N PRO A 129 13.00 15.70 -9.08
CA PRO A 129 11.56 15.77 -9.27
C PRO A 129 11.16 15.37 -10.69
N LEU A 130 9.88 15.04 -10.88
CA LEU A 130 9.32 14.82 -12.21
C LEU A 130 9.60 16.01 -13.12
N THR A 131 10.05 15.71 -14.34
CA THR A 131 10.30 16.70 -15.39
C THR A 131 9.00 17.40 -15.80
N SER A 132 9.14 18.59 -16.40
CA SER A 132 8.00 19.30 -17.00
C SER A 132 7.30 18.47 -18.07
N THR A 133 8.06 17.72 -18.88
CA THR A 133 7.53 16.82 -19.90
C THR A 133 6.70 15.68 -19.30
N ALA A 134 7.16 15.06 -18.22
CA ALA A 134 6.39 14.03 -17.52
C ALA A 134 5.05 14.58 -16.96
N ARG A 135 5.08 15.80 -16.41
CA ARG A 135 3.86 16.48 -15.92
C ARG A 135 2.88 16.79 -17.05
N GLN A 136 3.39 17.17 -18.21
CA GLN A 136 2.57 17.40 -19.39
C GLN A 136 1.89 16.11 -19.86
N THR A 137 2.62 14.99 -19.92
CA THR A 137 2.04 13.69 -20.26
C THR A 137 0.90 13.30 -19.31
N ILE A 138 1.06 13.53 -18.00
CA ILE A 138 0.00 13.28 -17.01
C ILE A 138 -1.20 14.19 -17.28
N ALA A 139 -0.99 15.48 -17.57
CA ALA A 139 -2.07 16.41 -17.86
C ALA A 139 -2.84 16.05 -19.14
N GLU A 140 -2.14 15.55 -20.16
CA GLU A 140 -2.74 15.04 -21.40
C GLU A 140 -3.57 13.79 -21.17
N ASP A 141 -3.03 12.82 -20.42
CA ASP A 141 -3.76 11.61 -20.01
C ASP A 141 -5.04 11.97 -19.23
N LEU A 142 -4.95 12.86 -18.24
CA LEU A 142 -6.10 13.30 -17.45
C LEU A 142 -7.15 14.04 -18.30
N ARG A 143 -6.75 14.87 -19.27
CA ARG A 143 -7.69 15.52 -20.20
C ARG A 143 -8.44 14.52 -21.07
N GLY A 144 -7.82 13.38 -21.39
CA GLY A 144 -8.44 12.31 -22.18
C GLY A 144 -9.37 11.38 -21.38
N ARG A 145 -9.37 11.47 -20.05
CA ARG A 145 -10.22 10.64 -19.19
C ARG A 145 -11.53 11.34 -18.89
N ALA A 146 -12.65 10.64 -19.11
CA ALA A 146 -13.95 11.10 -18.66
C ALA A 146 -13.96 11.18 -17.13
N VAL A 147 -14.37 12.34 -16.59
CA VAL A 147 -14.71 12.46 -15.17
C VAL A 147 -16.03 11.71 -14.97
N PRO A 148 -16.14 10.79 -14.01
CA PRO A 148 -17.42 10.17 -13.70
C PRO A 148 -18.43 11.26 -13.28
N THR A 149 -19.32 11.65 -14.19
CA THR A 149 -20.39 12.62 -13.94
C THR A 149 -21.60 12.02 -13.23
N ASP A 150 -21.60 10.70 -13.05
CA ASP A 150 -22.72 9.92 -12.53
C ASP A 150 -22.30 9.08 -11.33
N VAL A 151 -21.51 9.66 -10.43
CA VAL A 151 -21.35 9.07 -9.09
C VAL A 151 -22.72 9.10 -8.45
N THR A 152 -23.39 7.95 -8.46
CA THR A 152 -24.70 7.74 -7.82
C THR A 152 -24.55 7.02 -6.48
N VAL A 153 -23.32 6.57 -6.16
CA VAL A 153 -23.00 5.83 -4.94
C VAL A 153 -21.68 6.32 -4.36
N LEU A 154 -21.68 6.65 -3.07
CA LEU A 154 -20.50 7.04 -2.29
C LEU A 154 -20.33 6.12 -1.08
N ASP A 155 -19.08 5.73 -0.79
CA ASP A 155 -18.78 5.01 0.45
C ASP A 155 -18.94 5.91 1.68
N GLU A 156 -19.28 5.31 2.83
CA GLU A 156 -19.51 6.01 4.10
C GLU A 156 -18.33 6.91 4.51
N VAL A 157 -17.10 6.40 4.36
CA VAL A 157 -15.86 7.14 4.66
C VAL A 157 -15.73 8.38 3.77
N VAL A 158 -16.12 8.25 2.49
CA VAL A 158 -16.03 9.36 1.54
C VAL A 158 -17.00 10.47 1.91
N MET A 159 -18.23 10.11 2.26
CA MET A 159 -19.22 11.10 2.68
C MET A 159 -18.83 11.79 4.00
N ALA A 160 -18.26 11.03 4.96
CA ALA A 160 -17.80 11.59 6.22
C ALA A 160 -16.71 12.67 6.02
N GLU A 161 -15.73 12.43 5.16
CA GLU A 161 -14.71 13.45 4.87
C GLU A 161 -15.29 14.68 4.15
N LEU A 162 -16.27 14.49 3.26
CA LEU A 162 -16.94 15.61 2.59
C LEU A 162 -17.68 16.50 3.60
N MET A 163 -18.31 15.91 4.61
CA MET A 163 -18.94 16.66 5.71
C MET A 163 -17.92 17.39 6.58
N GLU A 164 -16.81 16.72 6.93
CA GLU A 164 -15.74 17.32 7.74
C GLU A 164 -15.13 18.54 7.05
N ARG A 165 -15.03 18.51 5.71
CA ARG A 165 -14.56 19.64 4.89
C ARG A 165 -15.64 20.72 4.67
N GLY A 166 -16.88 20.48 5.09
CA GLY A 166 -18.01 21.37 4.87
C GLY A 166 -18.50 21.40 3.41
N GLU A 167 -18.11 20.43 2.60
CA GLU A 167 -18.54 20.28 1.20
C GLU A 167 -19.88 19.54 1.09
N ALA A 168 -20.21 18.73 2.10
CA ALA A 168 -21.51 18.08 2.26
C ALA A 168 -22.19 18.53 3.56
N VAL A 169 -23.51 18.71 3.53
CA VAL A 169 -24.31 19.16 4.69
C VAL A 169 -25.44 18.18 4.95
N ASP A 170 -25.47 17.62 6.15
CA ASP A 170 -26.57 16.78 6.63
C ASP A 170 -27.74 17.65 7.11
N ASP A 171 -28.93 17.39 6.60
CA ASP A 171 -30.19 18.03 7.01
C ASP A 171 -31.33 17.00 7.17
N ASP A 172 -32.53 17.47 7.49
CA ASP A 172 -33.70 16.61 7.72
C ASP A 172 -34.11 15.76 6.48
N SER A 173 -33.61 16.09 5.29
CA SER A 173 -33.88 15.40 4.02
C SER A 173 -32.76 14.43 3.60
N GLY A 174 -31.60 14.49 4.26
CA GLY A 174 -30.42 13.67 4.00
C GLY A 174 -29.16 14.53 3.81
N VAL A 175 -28.16 13.96 3.14
CA VAL A 175 -26.86 14.64 2.96
C VAL A 175 -26.83 15.37 1.63
N ASN A 176 -26.76 16.69 1.64
CA ASN A 176 -26.63 17.51 0.44
C ASN A 176 -25.18 17.60 -0.01
N PHE A 177 -24.88 17.10 -1.21
CA PHE A 177 -23.56 17.19 -1.82
C PHE A 177 -23.68 17.34 -3.34
N ALA A 178 -22.90 18.25 -3.90
CA ALA A 178 -22.86 18.54 -5.35
C ALA A 178 -24.23 18.83 -5.99
N GLY A 179 -25.15 19.48 -5.24
CA GLY A 179 -26.48 19.85 -5.73
C GLY A 179 -27.51 18.72 -5.73
N ALA A 180 -27.21 17.58 -5.11
CA ALA A 180 -28.14 16.47 -4.95
C ALA A 180 -28.25 16.03 -3.49
N VAL A 181 -29.40 15.45 -3.14
CA VAL A 181 -29.63 14.82 -1.83
C VAL A 181 -29.14 13.38 -1.88
N TRP A 182 -28.39 12.96 -0.87
CA TRP A 182 -27.83 11.64 -0.72
C TRP A 182 -28.41 10.94 0.51
N THR A 183 -28.80 9.68 0.33
CA THR A 183 -29.44 8.88 1.39
C THR A 183 -28.58 7.68 1.75
N TYR A 184 -28.44 7.38 3.04
CA TYR A 184 -27.65 6.25 3.51
C TYR A 184 -28.45 4.95 3.44
N ASN A 185 -27.92 3.95 2.73
CA ASN A 185 -28.47 2.61 2.70
C ASN A 185 -27.73 1.74 3.73
N GLN A 186 -28.44 1.36 4.80
CA GLN A 186 -27.87 0.55 5.90
C GLN A 186 -27.41 -0.84 5.45
N SER A 187 -28.06 -1.44 4.45
CA SER A 187 -27.73 -2.78 3.97
C SER A 187 -26.45 -2.81 3.14
N SER A 188 -26.21 -1.78 2.34
CA SER A 188 -24.99 -1.65 1.52
C SER A 188 -23.88 -0.84 2.20
N ARG A 189 -24.18 -0.16 3.32
CA ARG A 189 -23.30 0.80 4.00
C ARG A 189 -22.75 1.88 3.07
N ARG A 190 -23.59 2.37 2.16
CA ARG A 190 -23.23 3.37 1.15
C ARG A 190 -24.31 4.44 1.03
N PHE A 191 -23.89 5.63 0.65
CA PHE A 191 -24.76 6.73 0.28
C PHE A 191 -25.17 6.62 -1.18
N HIS A 192 -26.45 6.79 -1.47
CA HIS A 192 -27.01 6.81 -2.82
C HIS A 192 -27.58 8.18 -3.14
N ARG A 193 -27.22 8.72 -4.31
CA ARG A 193 -27.80 9.97 -4.82
C ARG A 193 -29.27 9.72 -5.15
N ALA A 194 -30.17 10.55 -4.61
CA ALA A 194 -31.57 10.54 -5.00
C ALA A 194 -31.67 10.89 -6.50
N ALA A 195 -32.43 10.10 -7.27
CA ALA A 195 -32.69 10.41 -8.67
C ALA A 195 -33.43 11.76 -8.75
N ASP A 196 -32.99 12.63 -9.69
CA ASP A 196 -33.67 13.90 -9.96
C ASP A 196 -35.14 13.59 -10.22
N SER A 197 -36.00 13.93 -9.27
CA SER A 197 -37.44 13.73 -9.40
C SER A 197 -37.92 14.73 -10.44
N ALA A 198 -37.97 14.30 -11.70
CA ALA A 198 -38.52 15.08 -12.79
C ALA A 198 -39.99 15.40 -12.46
N THR A 199 -40.24 16.67 -12.15
CA THR A 199 -41.55 17.27 -12.08
C THR A 199 -42.18 17.21 -13.47
N GLU A 200 -42.86 16.12 -13.82
CA GLU A 200 -43.88 16.14 -14.88
C GLU A 200 -45.07 16.93 -14.34
N ALA A 201 -45.08 18.23 -14.64
CA ALA A 201 -46.26 19.06 -14.52
C ALA A 201 -47.34 18.50 -15.46
N VAL A 202 -48.38 17.93 -14.87
CA VAL A 202 -49.65 17.61 -15.54
C VAL A 202 -50.31 18.93 -15.91
N ASP A 203 -50.29 19.28 -17.19
CA ASP A 203 -51.13 20.32 -17.77
C ASP A 203 -52.40 19.64 -18.31
N THR A 204 -53.54 19.93 -17.69
CA THR A 204 -54.90 19.61 -18.18
C THR A 204 -55.77 20.83 -18.06
#